data_AF-A0A6J0J863-F1
#
_entry.id   AF-A0A6J0J863-F1
#
_cell.length_a   1.000
_cell.length_b   1.000
_cell.length_c   1.000
_cell.angle_alpha   90.00
_cell.angle_beta   90.00
_cell.angle_gamma   90.00
#
_symmetry.space_group_name_H-M   'P 1'
#
loop_
_entity.id
_entity.type
_entity.pdbx_description
1 polymer ?
#
loop_
_entity_poly.entity_id
_entity_poly.type
_entity_poly.pdbx_seq_one_letter_code
_entity_poly.pdbx_strand_id
1 'polypeptide(L)'
;MVVPVFWGEQSGNGVFPPSGAPWEPCPGSEPPFPPQVRVEGSVRRLPEEESERYFYSRPRSSQIGAVVSRQSSVIPDREYLRKRNAELEEKFRDTPVPKPHYWGGYILEPEVVEFWQGQTNRLHDRIVFRRLRDRSAPLGAMTHPGHGDWVYERFSP
;
A
#
# COMPACT_ATOMS: atom_id res chain seq x y z
N MET A 1 -5.35 10.43 -5.41
CA MET A 1 -4.15 9.59 -5.48
C MET A 1 -4.60 8.15 -5.42
N VAL A 2 -4.45 7.39 -6.51
CA VAL A 2 -4.66 5.94 -6.52
C VAL A 2 -3.31 5.31 -6.22
N VAL A 3 -3.20 4.55 -5.14
CA VAL A 3 -2.00 3.76 -4.85
C VAL A 3 -2.30 2.32 -5.31
N PRO A 4 -1.74 1.86 -6.44
CA PRO A 4 -1.93 0.49 -6.87
C PRO A 4 -1.08 -0.42 -5.96
N VAL A 5 -1.74 -1.32 -5.24
CA VAL A 5 -1.06 -2.28 -4.37
C VAL A 5 -1.09 -3.65 -5.01
N PHE A 6 0.09 -4.23 -5.21
CA PHE A 6 0.25 -5.52 -5.89
C PHE A 6 0.51 -6.63 -4.87
N TRP A 7 -0.41 -7.59 -4.83
CA TRP A 7 -0.40 -8.69 -3.87
C TRP A 7 -0.60 -10.03 -4.59
N GLY A 8 -0.19 -11.13 -3.95
CA GLY A 8 -0.87 -12.40 -4.14
C GLY A 8 -2.15 -12.41 -3.33
N GLU A 9 -3.25 -12.93 -3.90
CA GLU A 9 -4.64 -12.92 -3.39
C GLU A 9 -4.87 -13.66 -2.04
N GLN A 10 -3.81 -13.92 -1.26
CA GLN A 10 -3.80 -14.70 -0.01
C GLN A 10 -3.05 -14.01 1.16
N SER A 11 -2.66 -12.75 1.03
CA SER A 11 -1.88 -12.02 2.05
C SER A 11 -2.71 -10.97 2.81
N GLY A 12 -2.55 -10.93 4.13
CA GLY A 12 -3.24 -9.98 5.00
C GLY A 12 -2.42 -8.72 5.28
N ASN A 13 -3.10 -7.56 5.19
CA ASN A 13 -2.75 -6.23 5.70
C ASN A 13 -1.29 -5.74 5.58
N GLY A 14 -1.07 -4.77 4.68
CA GLY A 14 0.15 -3.94 4.61
C GLY A 14 -0.06 -2.53 5.15
N VAL A 15 0.94 -2.01 5.87
CA VAL A 15 1.07 -0.60 6.28
C VAL A 15 1.92 0.14 5.24
N PHE A 16 1.54 1.38 4.89
CA PHE A 16 2.26 2.18 3.89
C PHE A 16 2.92 3.41 4.51
N PRO A 17 4.22 3.67 4.25
CA PRO A 17 4.79 5.00 4.38
C PRO A 17 4.42 5.86 3.16
N PRO A 18 4.00 7.13 3.33
CA PRO A 18 3.75 8.03 2.20
C PRO A 18 5.08 8.52 1.59
N SER A 19 5.21 8.46 0.27
CA SER A 19 6.25 9.18 -0.46
C SER A 19 5.79 10.60 -0.79
N GLY A 20 6.56 11.62 -0.38
CA GLY A 20 6.41 12.99 -0.88
C GLY A 20 5.52 13.90 -0.03
N ALA A 21 6.11 14.46 1.03
CA ALA A 21 5.71 15.72 1.65
C ALA A 21 7.00 16.51 1.98
N PRO A 22 6.97 17.86 2.03
CA PRO A 22 8.18 18.66 2.13
C PRO A 22 8.70 18.71 3.57
N TRP A 23 9.48 17.70 3.96
CA TRP A 23 10.24 17.70 5.20
C TRP A 23 11.65 17.16 4.93
N GLU A 24 12.67 18.01 5.13
CA GLU A 24 14.04 17.55 5.25
C GLU A 24 14.33 17.28 6.74
N PRO A 25 14.59 16.03 7.15
CA PRO A 25 15.12 15.77 8.47
C PRO A 25 16.59 16.21 8.54
N CYS A 26 17.03 16.66 9.71
CA CYS A 26 18.45 16.89 9.94
C CYS A 26 19.25 15.59 9.69
N PRO A 27 20.34 15.61 8.89
CA PRO A 27 21.10 14.41 8.61
C PRO A 27 21.82 13.91 9.87
N GLY A 28 21.49 12.70 10.32
CA GLY A 28 22.25 12.00 11.37
C GLY A 28 21.43 11.22 12.41
N SER A 29 20.11 11.43 12.50
CA SER A 29 19.24 10.65 13.39
C SER A 29 17.87 10.39 12.77
N GLU A 30 17.44 9.13 12.78
CA GLU A 30 16.02 8.83 12.60
C GLU A 30 15.24 9.45 13.78
N PRO A 31 14.12 10.16 13.53
CA PRO A 31 13.30 10.67 14.63
C PRO A 31 12.76 9.47 15.44
N PRO A 32 12.74 9.54 16.78
CA PRO A 32 12.32 8.42 17.63
C PRO A 32 10.86 7.99 17.40
N PHE A 33 10.08 8.81 16.71
CA PHE A 33 8.73 8.49 16.24
C PHE A 33 8.61 8.92 14.76
N PRO A 34 8.74 7.99 13.79
CA PRO A 34 8.46 8.31 12.39
C PRO A 34 6.97 8.62 12.20
N PRO A 35 6.61 9.44 11.20
CA PRO A 35 5.22 9.69 10.85
C PRO A 35 4.53 8.38 10.42
N GLN A 36 3.31 8.16 10.93
CA GLN A 36 2.44 7.06 10.50
C GLN A 36 1.28 7.63 9.70
N VAL A 37 0.89 6.94 8.63
CA VAL A 37 -0.34 7.22 7.89
C VAL A 37 -1.24 5.99 7.89
N ARG A 38 -2.50 6.17 8.27
CA ARG A 38 -3.56 5.17 8.08
C ARG A 38 -4.46 5.64 6.95
N VAL A 39 -4.78 4.74 6.02
CA VAL A 39 -5.68 5.01 4.89
C VAL A 39 -6.79 3.98 4.93
N GLU A 40 -8.04 4.44 4.93
CA GLU A 40 -9.22 3.59 4.91
C GLU A 40 -10.11 4.01 3.73
N GLY A 41 -10.79 3.04 3.13
CA GLY A 41 -11.62 3.27 1.95
C GLY A 41 -12.08 1.98 1.30
N SER A 42 -12.86 2.12 0.24
CA SER A 42 -13.26 0.97 -0.56
C SER A 42 -12.06 0.43 -1.35
N VAL A 43 -12.08 -0.88 -1.64
CA VAL A 43 -11.03 -1.55 -2.41
C VAL A 43 -11.67 -2.26 -3.59
N ARG A 44 -11.10 -2.07 -4.79
CA ARG A 44 -11.50 -2.78 -6.00
C ARG A 44 -10.30 -3.40 -6.71
N ARG A 45 -10.52 -4.52 -7.40
CA ARG A 45 -9.49 -5.17 -8.22
C ARG A 45 -9.10 -4.25 -9.38
N LEU A 46 -7.81 -4.16 -9.66
CA LEU A 46 -7.27 -3.45 -10.82
C LEU A 46 -7.68 -4.22 -12.10
N PRO A 47 -7.93 -3.55 -13.25
CA PRO A 47 -8.15 -4.24 -14.51
C PRO A 47 -7.03 -5.23 -14.84
N GLU A 48 -7.37 -6.33 -15.51
CA GLU A 48 -6.40 -7.38 -15.82
C GLU A 48 -5.29 -6.87 -16.75
N GLU A 49 -5.62 -6.04 -17.74
CA GLU A 49 -4.68 -5.38 -18.64
C GLU A 49 -3.67 -4.48 -17.90
N GLU A 50 -4.14 -3.69 -16.92
CA GLU A 50 -3.24 -2.85 -16.10
C GLU A 50 -2.36 -3.69 -15.17
N SER A 51 -2.91 -4.77 -14.62
CA SER A 51 -2.16 -5.75 -13.82
C SER A 51 -1.09 -6.46 -14.66
N GLU A 52 -1.40 -6.80 -15.92
CA GLU A 52 -0.48 -7.43 -16.86
C GLU A 52 0.63 -6.48 -17.33
N ARG A 53 0.28 -5.25 -17.73
CA ARG A 53 1.24 -4.19 -18.05
C ARG A 53 2.24 -3.97 -16.92
N TYR A 54 1.76 -3.89 -15.67
CA TYR A 54 2.64 -3.73 -14.52
C TYR A 54 3.46 -5.00 -14.23
N PHE A 55 2.88 -6.21 -14.35
CA PHE A 55 3.63 -7.46 -14.17
C PHE A 55 4.87 -7.53 -15.08
N TYR A 56 4.71 -7.24 -16.37
CA TYR A 56 5.82 -7.30 -17.33
C TYR A 56 6.83 -6.16 -17.16
N SER A 57 6.47 -5.03 -16.54
CA SER A 57 7.43 -3.97 -16.18
C SER A 57 8.37 -4.34 -15.02
N ARG A 58 8.04 -5.37 -14.23
CA ARG A 58 8.88 -5.81 -13.10
C ARG A 58 10.10 -6.60 -13.59
N PRO A 59 11.23 -6.61 -12.85
CA PRO A 59 12.38 -7.46 -13.17
C PRO A 59 12.02 -8.95 -13.30
N ARG A 60 12.72 -9.68 -14.19
CA ARG A 60 12.46 -11.10 -14.51
C ARG A 60 12.44 -12.02 -13.28
N SER A 61 13.36 -11.82 -12.33
CA SER A 61 13.39 -12.53 -11.03
C SER A 61 12.16 -12.23 -10.17
N SER A 62 11.64 -11.00 -10.23
CA SER A 62 10.41 -10.58 -9.54
C SER A 62 9.16 -11.21 -10.16
N GLN A 63 9.12 -11.36 -11.49
CA GLN A 63 8.07 -12.09 -12.20
C GLN A 63 8.09 -13.58 -11.80
N ILE A 64 9.27 -14.22 -11.85
CA ILE A 64 9.46 -15.63 -11.48
C ILE A 64 9.07 -15.87 -10.02
N GLY A 65 9.53 -15.03 -9.08
CA GLY A 65 9.18 -15.15 -7.67
C GLY A 65 7.66 -15.12 -7.39
N ALA A 66 6.89 -14.40 -8.21
CA ALA A 66 5.42 -14.39 -8.14
C ALA A 66 4.76 -15.67 -8.68
N VAL A 67 5.44 -16.44 -9.53
CA VAL A 67 5.01 -17.77 -9.99
C VAL A 67 5.45 -18.86 -9.02
N VAL A 68 6.65 -18.73 -8.43
CA VAL A 68 7.22 -19.65 -7.43
C VAL A 68 6.39 -19.63 -6.15
N SER A 69 6.07 -18.44 -5.64
CA SER A 69 5.45 -18.25 -4.34
C SER A 69 3.93 -18.13 -4.46
N ARG A 70 3.23 -19.23 -4.14
CA ARG A 70 1.84 -19.13 -3.65
C ARG A 70 1.89 -18.53 -2.25
N GLN A 71 1.85 -17.20 -2.21
CA GLN A 71 1.98 -16.41 -0.98
C GLN A 71 1.02 -16.93 0.11
N SER A 72 1.49 -17.00 1.35
CA SER A 72 0.75 -17.53 2.52
C SER A 72 0.37 -19.02 2.51
N SER A 73 0.75 -19.79 1.48
CA SER A 73 0.55 -21.25 1.51
C SER A 73 1.62 -21.98 2.34
N VAL A 74 1.25 -23.12 2.94
CA VAL A 74 2.18 -23.97 3.69
C VAL A 74 3.13 -24.67 2.71
N ILE A 75 4.42 -24.61 3.01
CA ILE A 75 5.52 -25.24 2.26
C ILE A 75 6.36 -26.10 3.21
N PRO A 76 7.05 -27.16 2.75
CA PRO A 76 7.81 -28.04 3.63
C PRO A 76 9.05 -27.36 4.23
N ASP A 77 9.76 -26.56 3.43
CA ASP A 77 11.03 -25.93 3.81
C ASP A 77 11.43 -24.81 2.83
N ARG A 78 12.60 -24.21 3.05
CA ARG A 78 13.18 -23.14 2.20
C ARG A 78 13.82 -23.65 0.91
N GLU A 79 14.32 -24.88 0.88
CA GLU A 79 14.95 -25.48 -0.31
C GLU A 79 13.91 -25.79 -1.40
N TYR A 80 12.68 -26.11 -1.00
CA TYR A 80 11.53 -26.20 -1.90
C TYR A 80 11.40 -24.93 -2.76
N LEU A 81 11.41 -23.74 -2.14
CA LEU A 81 11.33 -22.47 -2.89
C LEU A 81 12.55 -22.24 -3.77
N ARG A 82 13.77 -22.55 -3.28
CA ARG A 82 15.01 -22.41 -4.06
C ARG A 82 15.01 -23.27 -5.31
N LYS A 83 14.66 -24.55 -5.17
CA LYS A 83 14.56 -25.51 -6.28
C LYS A 83 13.51 -25.07 -7.30
N ARG A 84 12.31 -24.70 -6.83
CA ARG A 84 11.21 -24.22 -7.69
C ARG A 84 11.58 -22.92 -8.41
N ASN A 85 12.36 -22.04 -7.80
CA ASN A 85 12.88 -20.83 -8.45
C ASN A 85 13.85 -21.17 -9.58
N ALA A 86 14.85 -22.03 -9.33
CA ALA A 86 15.83 -22.44 -10.34
C ALA A 86 15.16 -23.19 -11.52
N GLU A 87 14.20 -24.07 -11.24
CA GLU A 87 13.39 -24.76 -12.26
C GLU A 87 12.65 -23.77 -13.19
N LEU A 88 12.12 -22.67 -12.63
CA LEU A 88 11.40 -21.66 -13.41
C LEU A 88 12.31 -20.64 -14.09
N GLU A 89 13.48 -20.33 -13.51
CA GLU A 89 14.54 -19.55 -14.17
C GLU A 89 15.05 -20.27 -15.43
N GLU A 90 15.28 -21.59 -15.35
CA GLU A 90 15.65 -22.41 -16.51
C GLU A 90 14.52 -22.46 -17.53
N LYS A 91 13.30 -22.86 -17.10
CA LYS A 91 12.14 -23.02 -17.98
C LYS A 91 11.80 -21.74 -18.75
N PHE A 92 11.91 -20.58 -18.10
CA PHE A 92 11.58 -19.30 -18.70
C PHE A 92 12.79 -18.53 -19.23
N ARG A 93 14.00 -19.10 -19.28
CA ARG A 93 15.23 -18.38 -19.69
C ARG A 93 15.03 -17.50 -20.94
N ASP A 94 14.49 -18.10 -21.99
CA ASP A 94 14.31 -17.47 -23.31
C ASP A 94 12.83 -17.19 -23.67
N THR A 95 11.91 -17.34 -22.70
CA THR A 95 10.46 -17.12 -22.91
C THR A 95 9.87 -16.11 -21.91
N PRO A 96 8.77 -15.41 -22.23
CA PRO A 96 8.10 -14.55 -21.27
C PRO A 96 7.53 -15.38 -20.11
N VAL A 97 7.64 -14.85 -18.88
CA VAL A 97 7.04 -15.48 -17.69
C VAL A 97 5.55 -15.12 -17.71
N PRO A 98 4.61 -16.07 -17.78
CA PRO A 98 3.19 -15.73 -17.80
C PRO A 98 2.75 -15.19 -16.43
N LYS A 99 1.92 -14.13 -16.43
CA LYS A 99 1.31 -13.60 -15.20
C LYS A 99 0.37 -14.67 -14.59
N PRO A 100 0.49 -14.98 -13.29
CA PRO A 100 -0.51 -15.84 -12.62
C PRO A 100 -1.90 -15.19 -12.58
N HIS A 101 -2.96 -16.00 -12.65
CA HIS A 101 -4.35 -15.54 -12.53
C HIS A 101 -4.69 -14.98 -11.12
N TYR A 102 -4.03 -15.51 -10.09
CA TYR A 102 -4.13 -15.06 -8.68
C TYR A 102 -3.23 -13.86 -8.35
N TRP A 103 -2.55 -13.29 -9.36
CA TRP A 103 -1.66 -12.14 -9.20
C TRP A 103 -2.25 -10.92 -9.92
N GLY A 104 -2.33 -9.81 -9.20
CA GLY A 104 -2.84 -8.55 -9.76
C GLY A 104 -2.68 -7.38 -8.80
N GLY A 105 -3.20 -6.23 -9.22
CA GLY A 105 -3.30 -5.05 -8.37
C GLY A 105 -4.67 -4.91 -7.70
N TYR A 106 -4.69 -4.16 -6.62
CA TYR A 106 -5.89 -3.54 -6.07
C TYR A 106 -5.74 -2.02 -6.03
N ILE A 107 -6.84 -1.32 -6.23
CA ILE A 107 -6.97 0.12 -6.02
C ILE A 107 -7.74 0.31 -4.71
N LEU A 108 -7.13 1.05 -3.77
CA LEU A 108 -7.84 1.62 -2.63
C LEU A 108 -8.31 3.02 -3.00
N GLU A 109 -9.61 3.28 -2.84
CA GLU A 109 -10.22 4.60 -3.04
C GLU A 109 -10.45 5.25 -1.67
N PRO A 110 -9.61 6.21 -1.25
CA PRO A 110 -9.59 6.67 0.13
C PRO A 110 -10.88 7.44 0.49
N GLU A 111 -11.52 7.01 1.57
CA GLU A 111 -12.62 7.70 2.26
C GLU A 111 -12.13 8.42 3.53
N VAL A 112 -11.10 7.87 4.19
CA VAL A 112 -10.46 8.42 5.40
C VAL A 112 -8.94 8.32 5.28
N VAL A 113 -8.23 9.37 5.70
CA VAL A 113 -6.77 9.40 5.80
C VAL A 113 -6.37 10.02 7.13
N GLU A 114 -5.71 9.27 8.01
CA GLU A 114 -5.17 9.76 9.27
C GLU A 114 -3.65 9.95 9.15
N PHE A 115 -3.18 11.15 9.47
CA PHE A 115 -1.78 11.46 9.68
C PHE A 115 -1.51 11.49 11.19
N TRP A 116 -0.61 10.63 11.65
CA TRP A 116 -0.15 10.55 13.03
C TRP A 116 1.33 10.92 13.08
N GLN A 117 1.70 11.86 13.96
CA GLN A 117 3.09 12.22 14.23
C GLN A 117 3.35 12.10 15.73
N GLY A 118 4.29 11.23 16.09
CA GLY A 118 4.69 11.05 17.48
C GLY A 118 5.47 12.25 18.00
N GLN A 119 5.33 12.47 19.32
CA GLN A 119 5.83 13.62 20.05
C GLN A 119 6.39 13.12 21.39
N THR A 120 7.52 13.67 21.84
CA THR A 120 8.24 13.20 23.04
C THR A 120 7.44 13.38 24.34
N ASN A 121 6.54 14.37 24.38
CA ASN A 121 5.64 14.67 25.50
C ASN A 121 4.36 13.79 25.51
N ARG A 122 4.24 12.81 24.62
CA ARG A 122 3.04 11.95 24.40
C ARG A 122 1.79 12.67 23.87
N LEU A 123 1.87 13.96 23.55
CA LEU A 123 0.79 14.72 22.92
C LEU A 123 0.90 14.61 21.39
N HIS A 124 0.70 13.40 20.88
CA HIS A 124 0.85 13.09 19.44
C HIS A 124 -0.12 13.91 18.58
N ASP A 125 0.38 14.39 17.45
CA ASP A 125 -0.45 15.07 16.45
C ASP A 125 -1.24 14.03 15.67
N ARG A 126 -2.57 14.14 15.68
CA ARG A 126 -3.48 13.30 14.88
C ARG A 126 -4.41 14.17 14.08
N ILE A 127 -4.27 14.14 12.76
CA ILE A 127 -5.11 14.87 11.80
C ILE A 127 -5.80 13.84 10.92
N VAL A 128 -7.13 13.76 11.04
CA VAL A 128 -7.95 12.81 10.28
C VAL A 128 -8.71 13.58 9.21
N PHE A 129 -8.43 13.26 7.95
CA PHE A 129 -9.20 13.66 6.79
C PHE A 129 -10.29 12.64 6.51
N ARG A 130 -11.50 13.07 6.17
CA ARG A 130 -12.62 12.21 5.74
C ARG A 130 -13.41 12.86 4.61
N ARG A 131 -14.01 12.06 3.74
CA ARG A 131 -14.95 12.56 2.72
C ARG A 131 -16.28 13.00 3.33
N LEU A 132 -16.79 14.13 2.85
CA LEU A 132 -18.08 14.69 3.26
C LEU A 132 -19.20 14.06 2.42
N ARG A 133 -19.96 13.14 3.04
CA ARG A 133 -21.05 12.40 2.38
C ARG A 133 -22.27 13.26 2.03
N ASP A 134 -22.54 14.29 2.83
CA ASP A 134 -23.59 15.27 2.58
C ASP A 134 -23.02 16.69 2.73
N ARG A 135 -23.14 17.50 1.68
CA ARG A 135 -22.63 18.88 1.62
C ARG A 135 -23.65 19.93 2.07
N SER A 136 -24.89 19.52 2.35
CA SER A 136 -25.96 20.43 2.79
C SER A 136 -25.95 20.67 4.30
N ALA A 137 -25.39 19.74 5.07
CA ALA A 137 -25.22 19.90 6.51
C ALA A 137 -24.08 20.87 6.84
N PRO A 138 -24.26 21.78 7.82
CA PRO A 138 -23.19 22.65 8.28
C PRO A 138 -22.08 21.83 8.97
N LEU A 139 -20.83 22.26 8.79
CA LEU A 139 -19.68 21.63 9.46
C LEU A 139 -19.71 21.90 10.97
N GLY A 140 -19.22 20.95 11.76
CA GLY A 140 -19.05 21.11 13.21
C GLY A 140 -17.97 22.16 13.53
N ALA A 141 -18.02 22.73 14.74
CA ALA A 141 -17.12 23.82 15.15
C ALA A 141 -15.62 23.46 15.13
N MET A 142 -15.27 22.17 15.13
CA MET A 142 -13.91 21.62 15.08
C MET A 142 -13.59 20.94 13.73
N THR A 143 -14.52 21.02 12.77
CA THR A 143 -14.41 20.40 11.44
C THR A 143 -13.96 21.46 10.44
N HIS A 144 -12.81 21.26 9.81
CA HIS A 144 -12.23 22.21 8.87
C HIS A 144 -12.43 21.73 7.41
N PRO A 145 -12.73 22.64 6.47
CA PRO A 145 -12.82 22.29 5.06
C PRO A 145 -11.43 21.97 4.48
N GLY A 146 -11.34 20.87 3.74
CA GLY A 146 -10.20 20.51 2.90
C GLY A 146 -10.45 20.82 1.43
N HIS A 147 -9.58 20.30 0.55
CA HIS A 147 -9.76 20.45 -0.89
C HIS A 147 -10.84 19.50 -1.43
N GLY A 148 -11.79 20.02 -2.22
CA GLY A 148 -12.84 19.22 -2.85
C GLY A 148 -13.94 18.80 -1.87
N ASP A 149 -14.14 17.50 -1.71
CA ASP A 149 -15.10 16.90 -0.77
C ASP A 149 -14.48 16.45 0.55
N TRP A 150 -13.21 16.77 0.79
CA TRP A 150 -12.53 16.44 2.04
C TRP A 150 -12.84 17.46 3.15
N VAL A 151 -12.99 16.97 4.37
CA VAL A 151 -12.92 17.75 5.60
C VAL A 151 -11.89 17.11 6.53
N TYR A 152 -11.34 17.86 7.47
CA TYR A 152 -10.40 17.33 8.45
C TYR A 152 -10.65 17.83 9.86
N GLU A 153 -10.30 16.99 10.83
CA GLU A 153 -10.50 17.18 12.26
C GLU A 153 -9.21 16.77 12.99
N ARG A 154 -8.91 17.46 14.09
CA ARG A 154 -7.80 17.08 14.98
C ARG A 154 -8.34 16.15 16.06
N PHE A 155 -7.68 15.01 16.21
CA PHE A 155 -8.01 14.01 17.23
C PHE A 155 -7.04 14.11 18.41
N SER A 156 -7.49 13.66 19.59
CA SER A 156 -6.60 13.41 20.73
C SER A 156 -5.63 12.26 20.39
N PRO A 157 -4.39 12.26 20.92
CA PRO A 157 -3.42 11.18 20.74
C PRO A 157 -4.01 9.79 20.99
#